data_AF-A0A9P6MZE2-F1
#
_entry.id   AF-A0A9P6MZE2-F1
#
_cell.length_a   1.000
_cell.length_b   1.000
_cell.length_c   1.000
_cell.angle_alpha   90.00
_cell.angle_beta   90.00
_cell.angle_gamma   90.00
#
_symmetry.space_group_name_H-M   'P 1'
#
loop_
_entity.id
_entity.type
_entity.pdbx_description
1 polymer ?
#
loop_
_entity_poly.entity_id
_entity_poly.type
_entity_poly.pdbx_seq_one_letter_code
_entity_poly.pdbx_strand_id
1 'polypeptide(L)'
;MGFRYHILLTLSTTLSCLISIHAQQLPTVAGAPAFAKVGNYFYVHSGTVYADSLVNQFIALDLTIPWKTAEPAWKFLPPGPYNAYHTAGYSADNSTFYTFGRDTGASANVLPPYWLNSYNIKTQTWTSSNPPQVNDTSRRDFTLLEEMLALQGI
;
A
#
# COMPACT_ATOMS: atom_id res chain seq x y z
N MET A 1 73.52 1.72 -2.22
CA MET A 1 73.22 0.99 -0.98
C MET A 1 72.59 1.99 -0.01
N GLY A 2 71.31 2.04 0.34
CA GLY A 2 70.20 1.10 0.18
C GLY A 2 69.41 0.99 1.49
N PHE A 3 68.96 2.12 2.09
CA PHE A 3 68.24 2.12 3.37
C PHE A 3 67.19 3.23 3.41
N ARG A 4 65.95 2.99 2.94
CA ARG A 4 64.79 3.84 3.25
C ARG A 4 63.45 3.15 2.94
N TYR A 5 62.97 2.18 3.73
CA TYR A 5 61.54 1.77 3.65
C TYR A 5 61.00 1.16 4.96
N HIS A 6 61.04 1.88 6.09
CA HIS A 6 60.36 1.45 7.33
C HIS A 6 59.52 2.60 7.92
N ILE A 7 58.59 3.13 7.13
CA ILE A 7 57.49 3.96 7.63
C ILE A 7 56.22 3.37 7.03
N LEU A 8 55.17 3.28 7.85
CA LEU A 8 53.82 2.76 7.58
C LEU A 8 53.60 1.29 7.93
N LEU A 9 53.67 0.96 9.22
CA LEU A 9 52.96 -0.20 9.74
C LEU A 9 52.41 0.07 11.13
N THR A 10 51.35 0.87 11.22
CA THR A 10 50.38 0.90 12.35
C THR A 10 49.26 1.90 12.07
N LEU A 11 48.47 1.69 11.01
CA LEU A 11 47.10 2.23 10.98
C LEU A 11 46.14 1.08 11.32
N SER A 12 46.21 0.71 12.59
CA SER A 12 45.35 -0.26 13.26
C SER A 12 43.90 0.22 13.20
N THR A 13 43.17 -0.27 12.21
CA THR A 13 41.90 -0.99 12.39
C THR A 13 41.01 -0.51 13.55
N THR A 14 40.46 0.69 13.41
CA THR A 14 39.19 1.05 14.08
C THR A 14 38.20 1.52 13.03
N LEU A 15 38.04 0.72 11.97
CA LEU A 15 36.84 0.81 11.14
C LEU A 15 35.73 0.21 11.99
N SER A 16 35.19 1.05 12.88
CA SER A 16 34.00 0.76 13.65
C SER A 16 32.98 0.15 12.72
N CYS A 17 32.67 -1.12 12.96
CA CYS A 17 31.43 -1.74 12.53
C CYS A 17 30.29 -0.90 13.12
N LEU A 18 29.99 0.23 12.48
CA LEU A 18 28.72 0.91 12.58
C LEU A 18 27.73 -0.03 11.90
N ILE A 19 27.34 -1.07 12.63
CA ILE A 19 26.14 -1.82 12.34
C ILE A 19 25.03 -0.81 12.59
N SER A 20 24.70 -0.02 11.58
CA SER A 20 23.49 0.79 11.60
C SER A 20 22.35 -0.23 11.63
N ILE A 21 21.87 -0.49 12.84
CA ILE A 21 20.58 -1.14 13.08
C ILE A 21 19.56 -0.15 12.53
N HIS A 22 19.31 -0.22 11.22
CA HIS A 22 18.20 0.46 10.62
C HIS A 22 16.97 -0.32 11.07
N ALA A 23 16.35 0.16 12.15
CA ALA A 23 15.02 -0.29 12.52
C ALA A 23 14.14 -0.15 11.28
N GLN A 24 13.67 -1.27 10.76
CA GLN A 24 12.83 -1.27 9.59
C GLN A 24 11.58 -0.44 9.90
N GLN A 25 11.22 0.48 9.00
CA GLN A 25 9.97 1.21 9.14
C GLN A 25 8.82 0.20 9.26
N LEU A 26 8.03 0.31 10.31
CA LEU A 26 6.86 -0.53 10.50
C LEU A 26 5.63 0.12 9.85
N PRO A 27 4.74 -0.68 9.23
CA PRO A 27 3.45 -0.19 8.77
C PRO A 27 2.66 0.51 9.88
N THR A 28 1.86 1.51 9.52
CA THR A 28 0.85 2.04 10.43
C THR A 28 -0.23 0.99 10.62
N VAL A 29 -0.55 0.71 11.89
CA VAL A 29 -1.68 -0.16 12.25
C VAL A 29 -2.97 0.55 11.87
N ALA A 30 -3.77 -0.06 11.00
CA ALA A 30 -5.01 0.51 10.49
C ALA A 30 -6.13 -0.53 10.50
N GLY A 31 -7.35 -0.08 10.77
CA GLY A 31 -8.58 -0.84 10.57
C GLY A 31 -9.06 -0.75 9.12
N ALA A 32 -9.84 -1.75 8.71
CA ALA A 32 -10.44 -1.83 7.37
C ALA A 32 -9.50 -1.55 6.17
N PRO A 33 -8.26 -2.07 6.14
CA PRO A 33 -7.43 -2.01 4.93
C PRO A 33 -7.95 -3.01 3.89
N ALA A 34 -7.69 -2.75 2.62
CA ALA A 34 -7.87 -3.76 1.57
C ALA A 34 -6.56 -4.52 1.35
N PHE A 35 -6.64 -5.83 1.10
CA PHE A 35 -5.45 -6.65 0.91
C PHE A 35 -5.69 -7.76 -0.13
N ALA A 36 -4.61 -8.18 -0.79
CA ALA A 36 -4.62 -9.32 -1.70
C ALA A 36 -3.24 -9.98 -1.78
N LYS A 37 -3.23 -11.31 -1.97
CA LYS A 37 -2.00 -12.04 -2.30
C LYS A 37 -1.82 -12.03 -3.82
N VAL A 38 -0.70 -11.50 -4.30
CA VAL A 38 -0.36 -11.44 -5.72
C VAL A 38 1.02 -12.07 -5.92
N GLY A 39 1.06 -13.21 -6.59
CA GLY A 39 2.26 -14.05 -6.65
C GLY A 39 2.81 -14.37 -5.24
N ASN A 40 4.04 -13.94 -4.98
CA ASN A 40 4.76 -14.14 -3.72
C ASN A 40 4.64 -12.97 -2.74
N TYR A 41 3.79 -11.98 -3.01
CA TYR A 41 3.64 -10.81 -2.16
C TYR A 41 2.22 -10.74 -1.59
N PHE A 42 2.11 -10.31 -0.33
CA PHE A 42 0.84 -9.93 0.29
C PHE A 42 0.76 -8.41 0.37
N TYR A 43 -0.09 -7.81 -0.45
CA TYR A 43 -0.26 -6.36 -0.55
C TYR A 43 -1.33 -5.89 0.42
N VAL A 44 -1.11 -4.74 1.06
CA VAL A 44 -2.06 -4.09 1.97
C VAL A 44 -2.13 -2.61 1.61
N HIS A 45 -3.34 -2.12 1.38
CA HIS A 45 -3.63 -0.75 0.98
C HIS A 45 -4.48 -0.02 2.01
N SER A 46 -3.97 1.13 2.43
CA SER A 46 -4.64 2.16 3.21
C SER A 46 -5.34 1.62 4.46
N GLY A 47 -6.55 2.11 4.76
CA GLY A 47 -7.29 1.83 5.99
C GLY A 47 -7.50 3.10 6.82
N THR A 48 -8.04 2.91 8.02
CA THR A 48 -8.44 3.99 8.92
C THR A 48 -7.86 3.81 10.32
N VAL A 49 -7.57 4.91 11.01
CA VAL A 49 -7.22 4.94 12.44
C VAL A 49 -8.32 5.63 13.24
N TYR A 50 -8.03 6.03 14.47
CA TYR A 50 -8.99 6.70 15.35
C TYR A 50 -9.66 7.90 14.66
N ALA A 51 -10.97 8.06 14.91
CA ALA A 51 -11.82 9.13 14.35
C ALA A 51 -11.85 9.18 12.81
N ASP A 52 -11.88 8.03 12.15
CA ASP A 52 -12.00 7.88 10.70
C ASP A 52 -10.94 8.63 9.88
N SER A 53 -9.77 8.84 10.49
CA SER A 53 -8.60 9.40 9.83
C SER A 53 -7.98 8.35 8.92
N LEU A 54 -7.91 8.64 7.62
CA LEU A 54 -7.41 7.68 6.65
C LEU A 54 -5.89 7.63 6.64
N VAL A 55 -5.36 6.42 6.51
CA VAL A 55 -3.91 6.17 6.43
C VAL A 55 -3.51 6.09 4.96
N ASN A 56 -2.61 6.97 4.52
CA ASN A 56 -2.04 6.85 3.18
C ASN A 56 -0.83 5.94 3.16
N GLN A 57 -1.05 4.64 3.07
CA GLN A 57 0.02 3.66 2.95
C GLN A 57 -0.30 2.62 1.90
N PHE A 58 0.73 2.14 1.22
CA PHE A 58 0.66 0.94 0.42
C PHE A 58 1.92 0.13 0.66
N ILE A 59 1.74 -1.11 1.11
CA ILE A 59 2.83 -1.98 1.55
C ILE A 59 2.68 -3.37 0.95
N ALA A 60 3.79 -4.07 0.82
CA ALA A 60 3.81 -5.48 0.45
C ALA A 60 4.70 -6.28 1.40
N LEU A 61 4.25 -7.46 1.81
CA LEU A 61 5.04 -8.44 2.54
C LEU A 61 5.58 -9.48 1.56
N ASP A 62 6.89 -9.68 1.53
CA ASP A 62 7.51 -10.77 0.76
C ASP A 62 7.27 -12.12 1.47
N LEU A 63 6.45 -12.98 0.85
CA LEU A 63 6.09 -14.30 1.39
C LEU A 63 7.16 -15.37 1.12
N THR A 64 8.21 -15.07 0.35
CA THR A 64 9.35 -15.97 0.17
C THR A 64 10.33 -15.90 1.34
N ILE A 65 10.26 -14.82 2.13
CA ILE A 65 11.13 -14.60 3.28
C ILE A 65 10.43 -15.12 4.53
N PRO A 66 11.05 -16.04 5.29
CA PRO A 66 10.48 -16.50 6.56
C PRO A 66 10.19 -15.33 7.50
N TRP A 67 9.03 -15.36 8.14
CA TRP A 67 8.62 -14.31 9.07
C TRP A 67 9.58 -14.20 10.26
N LYS A 68 10.12 -13.00 10.49
CA LYS A 68 10.89 -12.64 11.68
C LYS A 68 10.16 -11.54 12.42
N THR A 69 9.83 -11.76 13.68
CA THR A 69 9.10 -10.77 14.50
C THR A 69 9.85 -9.45 14.65
N ALA A 70 11.18 -9.47 14.67
CA ALA A 70 12.00 -8.27 14.76
C ALA A 70 12.14 -7.51 13.43
N GLU A 71 11.98 -8.19 12.29
CA GLU A 71 12.29 -7.68 10.95
C GLU A 71 11.34 -8.29 9.91
N PRO A 72 10.03 -8.01 9.98
CA PRO A 72 9.07 -8.51 9.00
C PRO A 72 9.36 -7.90 7.63
N ALA A 73 9.34 -8.69 6.55
CA ALA A 73 9.76 -8.30 5.20
C ALA A 73 8.80 -7.32 4.47
N TRP A 74 8.35 -6.26 5.14
CA TRP A 74 7.55 -5.19 4.58
C TRP A 74 8.38 -4.30 3.64
N LYS A 75 7.80 -4.04 2.47
CA LYS A 75 8.26 -3.03 1.53
C LYS A 75 7.20 -1.95 1.42
N PHE A 76 7.61 -0.69 1.62
CA PHE A 76 6.77 0.46 1.31
C PHE A 76 6.79 0.71 -0.20
N LEU A 77 5.61 0.91 -0.76
CA LEU A 77 5.38 1.18 -2.17
C LEU A 77 4.85 2.61 -2.32
N PRO A 78 4.87 3.16 -3.55
CA PRO A 78 4.21 4.44 -3.81
C PRO A 78 2.77 4.41 -3.30
N PRO A 79 2.39 5.33 -2.40
CA PRO A 79 1.06 5.34 -1.83
C PRO A 79 -0.01 5.54 -2.91
N GLY A 80 -1.16 4.90 -2.71
CA GLY A 80 -2.33 5.11 -3.54
C GLY A 80 -3.19 6.27 -3.04
N PRO A 81 -4.42 6.41 -3.57
CA PRO A 81 -5.39 7.33 -3.02
C PRO A 81 -5.86 6.90 -1.62
N TYR A 82 -6.15 7.86 -0.74
CA TYR A 82 -6.76 7.60 0.57
C TYR A 82 -8.05 6.81 0.44
N ASN A 83 -8.19 5.71 1.20
CA ASN A 83 -9.42 4.91 1.22
C ASN A 83 -9.50 3.97 2.43
N ALA A 84 -10.71 3.63 2.88
CA ALA A 84 -10.94 2.57 3.86
C ALA A 84 -12.21 1.80 3.48
N TYR A 85 -12.49 0.68 4.15
CA TYR A 85 -13.72 -0.10 3.94
C TYR A 85 -13.95 -0.53 2.48
N HIS A 86 -12.86 -0.73 1.74
CA HIS A 86 -12.86 -1.14 0.34
C HIS A 86 -12.28 -2.55 0.21
N THR A 87 -12.36 -3.11 -1.00
CA THR A 87 -11.84 -4.45 -1.29
C THR A 87 -10.70 -4.39 -2.28
N ALA A 88 -9.91 -5.47 -2.36
CA ALA A 88 -8.82 -5.58 -3.30
C ALA A 88 -8.89 -6.88 -4.10
N GLY A 89 -8.31 -6.84 -5.29
CA GLY A 89 -8.13 -7.98 -6.18
C GLY A 89 -6.86 -7.82 -6.99
N TYR A 90 -6.62 -8.72 -7.95
CA TYR A 90 -5.44 -8.67 -8.81
C TYR A 90 -5.72 -9.26 -10.18
N SER A 91 -4.92 -8.87 -11.17
CA SER A 91 -5.00 -9.42 -12.52
C SER A 91 -4.45 -10.85 -12.55
N ALA A 92 -4.98 -11.70 -13.44
CA ALA A 92 -4.59 -13.12 -13.53
C ALA A 92 -3.09 -13.34 -13.83
N ASP A 93 -2.46 -12.39 -14.51
CA ASP A 93 -1.02 -12.38 -14.81
C ASP A 93 -0.15 -11.84 -13.65
N ASN A 94 -0.76 -11.52 -12.50
CA ASN A 94 -0.11 -10.91 -11.34
C ASN A 94 0.60 -9.56 -11.64
N SER A 95 0.24 -8.87 -12.72
CA SER A 95 0.87 -7.59 -13.09
C SER A 95 0.26 -6.37 -12.40
N THR A 96 -0.99 -6.49 -11.93
CA THR A 96 -1.79 -5.38 -11.44
C THR A 96 -2.53 -5.75 -10.16
N PHE A 97 -2.46 -4.86 -9.16
CA PHE A 97 -3.29 -4.90 -7.95
C PHE A 97 -4.44 -3.90 -8.12
N TYR A 98 -5.66 -4.30 -7.77
CA TYR A 98 -6.85 -3.45 -7.88
C TYR A 98 -7.45 -3.16 -6.51
N THR A 99 -8.01 -1.97 -6.35
CA THR A 99 -8.93 -1.66 -5.25
C THR A 99 -10.30 -1.27 -5.79
N PHE A 100 -11.35 -1.76 -5.14
CA PHE A 100 -12.75 -1.55 -5.52
C PHE A 100 -13.55 -0.97 -4.37
N GLY A 101 -14.36 0.02 -4.68
CA GLY A 101 -15.20 0.73 -3.72
C GLY A 101 -14.45 1.87 -3.04
N ARG A 102 -15.17 2.60 -2.23
CA ARG A 102 -14.67 3.75 -1.48
C ARG A 102 -15.35 3.83 -0.14
N ASP A 103 -14.65 4.40 0.82
CA ASP A 103 -15.31 4.92 2.00
C ASP A 103 -16.37 5.95 1.60
N THR A 104 -17.53 5.87 2.24
CA THR A 104 -18.62 6.84 2.11
C THR A 104 -18.96 7.49 3.45
N GLY A 105 -18.31 7.04 4.53
CA GLY A 105 -18.35 7.67 5.84
C GLY A 105 -17.58 8.98 5.84
N ALA A 106 -17.88 9.82 6.83
CA ALA A 106 -17.31 11.15 7.01
C ALA A 106 -15.82 11.08 7.39
N SER A 107 -14.97 10.71 6.44
CA SER A 107 -13.53 10.84 6.59
C SER A 107 -13.17 12.33 6.73
N ALA A 108 -12.23 12.64 7.62
CA ALA A 108 -11.60 13.96 7.69
C ALA A 108 -10.77 14.29 6.42
N ASN A 109 -10.48 13.28 5.60
CA ASN A 109 -9.66 13.41 4.39
C ASN A 109 -10.55 13.58 3.15
N VAL A 110 -10.08 14.35 2.18
CA VAL A 110 -10.73 14.43 0.86
C VAL A 110 -10.59 13.09 0.16
N LEU A 111 -11.72 12.40 -0.03
CA LEU A 111 -11.78 11.14 -0.76
C LEU A 111 -11.66 11.37 -2.27
N PRO A 112 -10.94 10.52 -3.00
CA PRO A 112 -10.87 10.60 -4.46
C PRO A 112 -12.27 10.35 -5.07
N PRO A 113 -12.59 10.98 -6.21
CA PRO A 113 -13.87 10.76 -6.89
C PRO A 113 -13.93 9.42 -7.64
N TYR A 114 -12.94 8.54 -7.44
CA TYR A 114 -12.77 7.28 -8.16
C TYR A 114 -13.07 6.08 -7.25
N TRP A 115 -13.77 5.07 -7.77
CA TRP A 115 -14.09 3.84 -7.02
C TRP A 115 -13.32 2.61 -7.53
N LEU A 116 -12.57 2.73 -8.62
CA LEU A 116 -11.62 1.73 -9.08
C LEU A 116 -10.23 2.35 -9.15
N ASN A 117 -9.26 1.75 -8.44
CA ASN A 117 -7.86 2.09 -8.59
C ASN A 117 -7.08 0.84 -8.98
N SER A 118 -6.03 1.03 -9.77
CA SER A 118 -5.12 -0.03 -10.17
C SER A 118 -3.68 0.39 -9.98
N TYR A 119 -2.88 -0.51 -9.41
CA TYR A 119 -1.46 -0.36 -9.21
C TYR A 119 -0.74 -1.33 -10.13
N ASN A 120 0.00 -0.80 -11.10
CA ASN A 120 0.88 -1.60 -11.94
C ASN A 120 2.14 -1.96 -11.15
N ILE A 121 2.35 -3.25 -10.91
CA ILE A 121 3.42 -3.75 -10.04
C ILE A 121 4.81 -3.54 -10.67
N LYS A 122 4.90 -3.61 -12.00
CA LYS A 122 6.16 -3.46 -12.73
C LYS A 122 6.61 -2.00 -12.77
N THR A 123 5.70 -1.08 -13.13
CA THR A 123 6.00 0.35 -13.22
C THR A 123 5.89 1.06 -11.88
N GLN A 124 5.29 0.42 -10.87
CA GLN A 124 5.03 0.97 -9.55
C GLN A 124 4.17 2.25 -9.57
N THR A 125 3.19 2.28 -10.46
CA THR A 125 2.33 3.46 -10.66
C THR A 125 0.87 3.14 -10.41
N TRP A 126 0.17 4.09 -9.78
CA TRP A 126 -1.28 4.07 -9.64
C TRP A 126 -1.97 4.71 -10.84
N THR A 127 -3.12 4.16 -11.21
CA THR A 127 -4.12 4.80 -12.06
C THR A 127 -5.49 4.64 -11.43
N SER A 128 -6.36 5.62 -11.67
CA SER A 128 -7.71 5.66 -11.11
C SER A 128 -8.72 5.88 -12.22
N SER A 129 -9.89 5.23 -12.11
CA SER A 129 -10.96 5.38 -13.08
C SER A 129 -12.32 5.13 -12.45
N ASN A 130 -13.36 5.59 -13.14
CA ASN A 130 -14.74 5.19 -12.91
C ASN A 130 -15.20 4.43 -14.16
N PRO A 131 -15.11 3.09 -14.16
CA PRO A 131 -15.67 2.29 -15.24
C PRO A 131 -17.11 2.72 -15.53
N PRO A 132 -17.57 2.64 -16.79
CA PRO A 132 -18.98 2.80 -17.11
C PRO A 132 -19.80 1.91 -16.18
N GLN A 133 -20.80 2.50 -15.54
CA GLN A 133 -21.70 1.74 -14.69
C GLN A 133 -22.41 0.71 -15.59
N VAL A 134 -22.25 -0.57 -15.25
CA VAL A 134 -23.06 -1.60 -15.88
C VAL A 134 -24.46 -1.40 -15.33
N ASN A 135 -25.43 -1.15 -16.21
CA ASN A 135 -26.85 -1.07 -15.85
C ASN A 135 -27.36 -2.48 -15.49
N ASP A 136 -26.88 -3.01 -14.37
CA ASP A 136 -27.24 -4.29 -13.82
C ASP A 136 -28.22 -4.08 -12.66
N THR A 137 -29.51 -4.14 -13.00
CA THR A 137 -30.61 -3.97 -12.07
C THR A 137 -30.71 -5.07 -11.00
N SER A 138 -29.87 -6.12 -11.08
CA SER A 138 -29.81 -7.18 -10.06
C SER A 138 -28.89 -6.83 -8.88
N ARG A 139 -28.09 -5.77 -9.00
CA ARG A 139 -27.15 -5.34 -7.95
C ARG A 139 -27.84 -4.60 -6.82
N ARG A 140 -27.64 -5.10 -5.59
CA ARG A 140 -28.29 -4.60 -4.36
C ARG A 140 -27.81 -3.21 -3.92
N ASP A 141 -26.65 -2.78 -4.39
CA ASP A 141 -25.97 -1.54 -4.04
C ASP A 141 -26.41 -0.32 -4.87
N PHE A 142 -27.23 -0.51 -5.92
CA PHE A 142 -27.69 0.58 -6.79
C PHE A 142 -29.16 0.98 -6.61
N THR A 143 -30.01 0.10 -6.07
CA THR A 143 -31.42 0.41 -5.82
C THR A 143 -31.60 1.60 -4.86
N LEU A 144 -30.70 1.74 -3.88
CA LEU A 144 -30.74 2.86 -2.92
C LEU A 144 -30.29 4.20 -3.53
N LEU A 145 -29.39 4.21 -4.53
CA LEU A 145 -28.89 5.46 -5.12
C LEU A 145 -29.96 6.11 -6.01
N GLU A 146 -30.66 5.32 -6.81
CA GLU A 146 -31.77 5.82 -7.65
C GLU A 146 -32.94 6.33 -6.79
N GLU A 147 -33.29 5.61 -5.71
CA GLU A 147 -34.31 6.08 -4.77
C GLU A 147 -33.88 7.35 -4.03
N MET A 148 -32.61 7.48 -3.65
CA MET A 148 -32.09 8.70 -3.01
C MET A 148 -32.06 9.90 -3.97
N LEU A 149 -31.71 9.70 -5.24
CA LEU A 149 -31.73 10.76 -6.26
C LEU A 149 -33.18 11.17 -6.60
N ALA A 150 -34.09 10.20 -6.71
CA ALA A 150 -35.52 10.45 -6.92
C ALA A 150 -36.16 11.21 -5.73
N LEU A 151 -35.73 10.93 -4.50
CA LEU A 151 -36.16 11.65 -3.30
C LEU A 151 -35.57 13.08 -3.20
N GLN A 152 -34.46 13.35 -3.90
CA GLN A 152 -33.82 14.66 -3.97
C GLN A 152 -34.31 15.54 -5.13
N GLY A 153 -35.19 15.02 -6.00
CA GLY A 153 -35.77 15.77 -7.11
C GLY A 153 -34.76 16.15 -8.21
N ILE A 154 -33.72 15.33 -8.39
CA ILE A 154 -32.73 15.45 -9.46
C ILE A 154 -33.02 14.39 -10.52
#